data_AF-A0A534UK31-F1
#
_entry.id   AF-A0A534UK31-F1
#
_cell.length_a   1.000
_cell.length_b   1.000
_cell.length_c   1.000
_cell.angle_alpha   90.00
_cell.angle_beta   90.00
_cell.angle_gamma   90.00
#
_symmetry.space_group_name_H-M   'P 1'
#
loop_
_entity.id
_entity.type
_entity.pdbx_description
1 polymer ?
#
loop_
_entity_poly.entity_id
_entity_poly.type
_entity_poly.pdbx_seq_one_letter_code
_entity_poly.pdbx_strand_id
1 'polypeptide(L)'
;MKVPKQESNTRASVWQRVLPALGVAALITFGVNQLCSAATAQQKSFSSAEEAVKAAIAAARSNNDKELLAIFGAQAKEILFSGDTVADKQRRAQFIAAYDEKNRLATKGEDTILIVGKQEWPFPIPVVKKGQSWVFDTEKGKEEILNRRIGENELNTIQAMLAIVDAQREYAIKDRNRDGLLEYAQKFVSDPGKKNGLYWSAKEGEPQSPLGPIMIQSSSEGYRAAPPAYAPHPYHGYYYRILTAQGK
;
A
#
# COMPACT_ATOMS: atom_id res chain seq x y z
N MET A 1 27.59 -98.18 20.58
CA MET A 1 27.42 -97.28 19.42
C MET A 1 27.91 -95.89 19.86
N LYS A 2 29.05 -95.44 19.29
CA LYS A 2 29.83 -94.18 19.48
C LYS A 2 29.50 -93.36 20.76
N VAL A 3 30.18 -93.47 21.90
CA VAL A 3 31.60 -93.15 22.29
C VAL A 3 31.93 -91.64 22.22
N PRO A 4 32.57 -91.05 23.27
CA PRO A 4 32.20 -89.77 23.91
C PRO A 4 33.28 -88.67 23.77
N LYS A 5 33.11 -87.52 24.46
CA LYS A 5 34.16 -86.63 25.06
C LYS A 5 33.53 -85.29 25.51
N GLN A 6 33.96 -84.56 26.55
CA GLN A 6 34.92 -84.75 27.63
C GLN A 6 34.73 -83.61 28.66
N GLU A 7 34.69 -83.98 29.93
CA GLU A 7 35.38 -83.40 31.10
C GLU A 7 35.64 -81.89 31.28
N SER A 8 35.13 -81.43 32.43
CA SER A 8 35.77 -80.64 33.49
C SER A 8 37.14 -79.95 33.24
N ASN A 9 37.07 -78.62 33.25
CA ASN A 9 37.71 -77.69 34.19
C ASN A 9 39.10 -78.03 34.77
N THR A 10 40.13 -77.31 34.30
CA THR A 10 41.25 -76.75 35.09
C THR A 10 42.09 -75.90 34.09
N ARG A 11 42.57 -74.69 34.38
CA ARG A 11 43.51 -74.32 35.44
C ARG A 11 43.76 -72.80 35.36
N ALA A 12 43.97 -72.21 36.53
CA ALA A 12 44.95 -71.15 36.87
C ALA A 12 45.18 -70.01 35.85
N SER A 13 45.12 -68.73 36.24
CA SER A 13 45.90 -68.13 37.31
C SER A 13 45.49 -66.65 37.43
N VAL A 14 45.07 -66.19 38.61
CA VAL A 14 45.84 -65.45 39.64
C VAL A 14 46.11 -63.98 39.26
N TRP A 15 45.94 -63.10 40.26
CA TRP A 15 46.29 -61.67 40.36
C TRP A 15 45.18 -60.73 39.89
N GLN A 16 44.11 -60.48 40.67
CA GLN A 16 44.06 -59.82 41.98
C GLN A 16 44.33 -58.30 41.87
N ARG A 17 43.35 -57.54 42.39
CA ARG A 17 43.37 -56.14 42.91
C ARG A 17 42.83 -55.07 41.94
N VAL A 18 42.03 -54.07 42.33
CA VAL A 18 41.34 -53.65 43.58
C VAL A 18 40.27 -52.62 43.12
N LEU A 19 39.10 -52.67 43.78
CA LEU A 19 37.99 -51.70 43.95
C LEU A 19 38.35 -50.18 43.97
N PRO A 20 37.41 -49.20 44.10
CA PRO A 20 35.97 -49.10 43.79
C PRO A 20 35.54 -47.73 43.15
N ALA A 21 34.23 -47.62 42.88
CA ALA A 21 33.37 -46.45 42.63
C ALA A 21 33.88 -45.00 42.87
N LEU A 22 33.56 -44.09 41.93
CA LEU A 22 32.82 -42.82 42.12
C LEU A 22 32.73 -42.08 40.77
N GLY A 23 31.54 -41.57 40.46
CA GLY A 23 31.16 -41.15 39.10
C GLY A 23 31.52 -39.72 38.70
N VAL A 24 31.31 -39.42 37.42
CA VAL A 24 31.05 -38.07 36.89
C VAL A 24 30.09 -38.19 35.70
N ALA A 25 29.11 -37.30 35.71
CA ALA A 25 27.97 -37.20 34.82
C ALA A 25 28.34 -36.97 33.34
N ALA A 26 27.71 -37.73 32.45
CA ALA A 26 27.65 -37.41 31.03
C ALA A 26 26.45 -36.48 30.77
N LEU A 27 26.70 -35.17 30.75
CA LEU A 27 25.76 -34.15 30.28
C LEU A 27 25.63 -34.28 28.76
N ILE A 28 24.58 -34.97 28.30
CA ILE A 28 24.15 -34.93 26.90
C ILE A 28 23.34 -33.64 26.72
N THR A 29 23.99 -32.57 26.29
CA THR A 29 23.32 -31.36 25.81
C THR A 29 22.65 -31.65 24.47
N PHE A 30 21.41 -32.13 24.51
CA PHE A 30 20.50 -32.00 23.36
C PHE A 30 20.15 -30.51 23.22
N GLY A 31 20.89 -29.82 22.35
CA GLY A 31 20.56 -28.47 21.92
C GLY A 31 19.23 -28.50 21.17
N VAL A 32 18.14 -28.22 21.88
CA VAL A 32 16.87 -27.88 21.25
C VAL A 32 17.07 -26.50 20.63
N ASN A 33 17.44 -26.46 19.35
CA ASN A 33 17.28 -25.27 18.53
C ASN A 33 15.77 -25.02 18.39
N GLN A 34 15.18 -24.34 19.36
CA GLN A 34 13.92 -23.64 19.16
C GLN A 34 14.21 -22.49 18.20
N LEU A 35 14.17 -22.79 16.90
CA LEU A 35 13.88 -21.80 15.89
C LEU A 35 12.55 -21.16 16.32
N CYS A 36 12.63 -19.96 16.87
CA CYS A 36 11.50 -19.07 16.98
C CYS A 36 11.03 -18.79 15.55
N SER A 37 10.13 -19.64 15.04
CA SER A 37 9.22 -19.21 14.00
C SER A 37 8.47 -18.04 14.62
N ALA A 38 8.81 -16.82 14.20
CA ALA A 38 7.94 -15.69 14.40
C ALA A 38 6.61 -16.11 13.79
N ALA A 39 5.65 -16.49 14.64
CA ALA A 39 4.31 -16.80 14.21
C ALA A 39 3.79 -15.49 13.60
N THR A 40 3.82 -15.40 12.27
CA THR A 40 3.03 -14.42 11.56
C THR A 40 1.62 -14.61 12.09
N ALA A 41 1.11 -13.60 12.80
CA ALA A 41 -0.20 -13.68 13.42
C ALA A 41 -1.19 -14.08 12.32
N GLN A 42 -1.71 -15.31 12.42
CA GLN A 42 -2.60 -15.88 11.42
C GLN A 42 -3.79 -14.94 11.29
N GLN A 43 -4.10 -14.51 10.06
CA GLN A 43 -5.28 -13.71 9.80
C GLN A 43 -6.53 -14.42 10.35
N LYS A 44 -7.39 -13.68 11.03
CA LYS A 44 -8.65 -14.22 11.56
C LYS A 44 -9.55 -14.69 10.43
N SER A 45 -10.22 -15.80 10.67
CA SER A 45 -11.26 -16.32 9.81
C SER A 45 -12.58 -16.42 10.57
N PHE A 46 -13.68 -16.40 9.82
CA PHE A 46 -15.04 -16.26 10.34
C PHE A 46 -15.95 -17.34 9.79
N SER A 47 -17.09 -17.58 10.46
CA SER A 47 -18.05 -18.59 10.00
C SER A 47 -18.93 -18.07 8.86
N SER A 48 -19.11 -16.75 8.75
CA SER A 48 -19.83 -16.10 7.65
C SER A 48 -19.19 -14.76 7.24
N ALA A 49 -19.57 -14.24 6.07
CA ALA A 49 -19.13 -12.92 5.62
C ALA A 49 -19.68 -11.79 6.51
N GLU A 50 -20.91 -11.94 6.99
CA GLU A 50 -21.55 -11.00 7.92
C GLU A 50 -20.78 -10.90 9.24
N GLU A 51 -20.30 -12.02 9.78
CA GLU A 51 -19.49 -12.03 11.00
C GLU A 51 -18.15 -11.34 10.77
N ALA A 52 -17.48 -11.60 9.64
CA ALA A 52 -16.24 -10.92 9.28
C ALA A 52 -16.43 -9.40 9.23
N VAL A 53 -17.48 -8.93 8.57
CA VAL A 53 -17.82 -7.50 8.48
C VAL A 53 -18.14 -6.93 9.86
N LYS A 54 -18.99 -7.60 10.65
CA LYS A 54 -19.32 -7.13 12.01
C LYS A 54 -18.08 -6.98 12.89
N ALA A 55 -17.15 -7.95 12.82
CA ALA A 55 -15.89 -7.88 13.54
C ALA A 55 -15.03 -6.69 13.07
N ALA A 56 -14.91 -6.47 11.76
CA ALA A 56 -14.17 -5.34 11.20
C ALA A 56 -14.76 -3.99 11.63
N ILE A 57 -16.08 -3.86 11.62
CA ILE A 57 -16.80 -2.65 12.07
C ILE A 57 -16.59 -2.42 13.57
N ALA A 58 -16.69 -3.46 14.41
CA ALA A 58 -16.45 -3.34 15.85
C ALA A 58 -15.00 -2.91 16.15
N ALA A 59 -14.02 -3.49 15.46
CA ALA A 59 -12.61 -3.11 15.57
C ALA A 59 -12.37 -1.67 15.12
N ALA A 60 -13.00 -1.24 14.02
CA ALA A 60 -12.90 0.13 13.51
C ALA A 60 -13.53 1.15 14.47
N ARG A 61 -14.70 0.88 15.04
CA ARG A 61 -15.35 1.76 16.03
C ARG A 61 -14.52 1.95 17.28
N SER A 62 -13.90 0.88 17.77
CA SER A 62 -13.05 0.91 18.96
C SER A 62 -11.64 1.44 18.68
N ASN A 63 -11.31 1.80 17.43
CA ASN A 63 -9.96 2.17 17.01
C ASN A 63 -8.90 1.12 17.43
N ASN A 64 -9.28 -0.15 17.40
CA ASN A 64 -8.40 -1.24 17.82
C ASN A 64 -7.54 -1.69 16.64
N ASP A 65 -6.43 -0.98 16.44
CA ASP A 65 -5.49 -1.22 15.34
C ASP A 65 -4.92 -2.65 15.34
N LYS A 66 -4.70 -3.23 16.52
CA LYS A 66 -4.24 -4.62 16.65
C LYS A 66 -5.28 -5.62 16.15
N GLU A 67 -6.54 -5.40 16.51
CA GLU A 67 -7.65 -6.24 16.05
C GLU A 67 -7.90 -6.06 14.55
N LEU A 68 -7.85 -4.83 14.03
CA LEU A 68 -7.93 -4.57 12.59
C LEU A 68 -6.85 -5.34 11.82
N LEU A 69 -5.60 -5.30 12.29
CA LEU A 69 -4.52 -6.09 11.69
C LEU A 69 -4.73 -7.60 11.81
N ALA A 70 -5.35 -8.09 12.89
CA ALA A 70 -5.68 -9.50 13.00
C ALA A 70 -6.78 -9.91 11.99
N ILE A 71 -7.76 -9.04 11.74
CA ILE A 71 -8.88 -9.29 10.81
C ILE A 71 -8.43 -9.22 9.34
N PHE A 72 -7.68 -8.17 8.97
CA PHE A 72 -7.22 -7.96 7.60
C PHE A 72 -5.85 -8.61 7.32
N GLY A 73 -5.17 -9.16 8.33
CA GLY A 73 -3.84 -9.74 8.21
C GLY A 73 -2.72 -8.69 8.23
N ALA A 74 -1.50 -9.15 8.54
CA ALA A 74 -0.34 -8.27 8.72
C ALA A 74 -0.01 -7.44 7.47
N GLN A 75 -0.27 -8.00 6.29
CA GLN A 75 -0.06 -7.34 5.00
C GLN A 75 -0.98 -6.10 4.80
N ALA A 76 -2.06 -5.97 5.57
CA ALA A 76 -2.97 -4.82 5.50
C ALA A 76 -2.40 -3.54 6.11
N LYS A 77 -1.25 -3.61 6.80
CA LYS A 77 -0.66 -2.47 7.50
C LYS A 77 -0.51 -1.23 6.61
N GLU A 78 -0.04 -1.42 5.39
CA GLU A 78 0.24 -0.34 4.43
C GLU A 78 -1.02 0.36 3.90
N ILE A 79 -2.17 -0.31 3.94
CA ILE A 79 -3.45 0.23 3.46
C ILE A 79 -4.36 0.72 4.60
N LEU A 80 -4.14 0.23 5.83
CA LEU A 80 -4.89 0.65 7.02
C LEU A 80 -4.28 1.89 7.68
N PHE A 81 -2.95 2.08 7.58
CA PHE A 81 -2.24 3.14 8.26
C PHE A 81 -1.43 3.98 7.28
N SER A 82 -1.77 5.27 7.20
CA SER A 82 -1.07 6.22 6.34
C SER A 82 0.23 6.76 6.95
N GLY A 83 0.43 6.52 8.26
CA GLY A 83 1.49 7.16 9.05
C GLY A 83 1.03 8.43 9.77
N ASP A 84 -0.16 8.96 9.43
CA ASP A 84 -0.84 10.02 10.17
C ASP A 84 -2.05 9.44 10.92
N THR A 85 -1.89 9.32 12.24
CA THR A 85 -2.92 8.75 13.11
C THR A 85 -4.21 9.57 13.17
N VAL A 86 -4.15 10.89 12.94
CA VAL A 86 -5.34 11.76 12.94
C VAL A 86 -6.12 11.53 11.65
N ALA A 87 -5.41 11.55 10.50
CA ALA A 87 -6.02 11.25 9.21
C ALA A 87 -6.63 9.84 9.18
N ASP A 88 -5.95 8.85 9.74
CA ASP A 88 -6.44 7.47 9.81
C ASP A 88 -7.71 7.35 10.66
N LYS A 89 -7.76 8.01 11.83
CA LYS A 89 -8.96 8.06 12.68
C LYS A 89 -10.12 8.76 11.97
N GLN A 90 -9.86 9.86 11.28
CA GLN A 90 -10.89 10.59 10.53
C GLN A 90 -11.46 9.73 9.38
N ARG A 91 -10.59 9.07 8.61
CA ARG A 91 -11.01 8.15 7.53
C ARG A 91 -11.85 7.00 8.06
N ARG A 92 -11.47 6.43 9.21
CA ARG A 92 -12.28 5.40 9.88
C ARG A 92 -13.63 5.94 10.34
N ALA A 93 -13.68 7.12 10.94
CA ALA A 93 -14.93 7.73 11.39
C ALA A 93 -15.89 7.98 10.22
N GLN A 94 -15.39 8.47 9.09
CA GLN A 94 -16.17 8.65 7.86
C GLN A 94 -16.71 7.32 7.33
N PHE A 95 -15.89 6.28 7.29
CA PHE A 95 -16.31 4.94 6.89
C PHE A 95 -17.41 4.37 7.81
N ILE A 96 -17.26 4.52 9.14
CA ILE A 96 -18.29 4.09 10.11
C ILE A 96 -19.59 4.87 9.92
N ALA A 97 -19.51 6.18 9.71
CA ALA A 97 -20.70 7.00 9.46
C ALA A 97 -21.43 6.55 8.17
N ALA A 98 -20.71 6.24 7.10
CA ALA A 98 -21.29 5.71 5.87
C ALA A 98 -21.93 4.33 6.10
N TYR A 99 -21.27 3.45 6.86
CA TYR A 99 -21.80 2.14 7.23
C TYR A 99 -23.12 2.25 8.02
N ASP A 100 -23.19 3.19 8.96
CA ASP A 100 -24.36 3.44 9.80
C ASP A 100 -25.52 4.07 9.03
N GLU A 101 -25.22 4.89 8.02
CA GLU A 101 -26.24 5.49 7.17
C GLU A 101 -26.96 4.44 6.32
N LYS A 102 -26.20 3.54 5.67
CA LYS A 102 -26.73 2.44 4.88
C LYS A 102 -25.63 1.41 4.69
N ASN A 103 -25.93 0.12 4.80
CA ASN A 103 -25.02 -0.93 4.40
C ASN A 103 -25.75 -2.13 3.81
N ARG A 104 -25.06 -2.87 2.95
CA ARG A 104 -25.49 -4.17 2.44
C ARG A 104 -24.28 -4.98 2.00
N LEU A 105 -24.41 -6.31 2.01
CA LEU A 105 -23.45 -7.18 1.35
C LEU A 105 -23.92 -7.48 -0.07
N ALA A 106 -22.98 -7.49 -1.00
CA ALA A 106 -23.20 -7.85 -2.40
C ALA A 106 -22.22 -8.95 -2.79
N THR A 107 -22.73 -10.09 -3.24
CA THR A 107 -21.88 -11.19 -3.71
C THR A 107 -21.78 -11.16 -5.24
N LYS A 108 -20.56 -11.20 -5.76
CA LYS A 108 -20.25 -11.29 -7.18
C LYS A 108 -19.17 -12.34 -7.39
N GLY A 109 -19.55 -13.48 -7.97
CA GLY A 109 -18.64 -14.63 -8.07
C GLY A 109 -18.23 -15.12 -6.68
N GLU A 110 -16.93 -15.17 -6.43
CA GLU A 110 -16.35 -15.58 -5.14
C GLU A 110 -16.25 -14.45 -4.10
N ASP A 111 -16.45 -13.20 -4.54
CA ASP A 111 -16.24 -12.01 -3.73
C ASP A 111 -17.55 -11.54 -3.08
N THR A 112 -17.55 -11.39 -1.76
CA THR A 112 -18.62 -10.72 -1.01
C THR A 112 -18.14 -9.35 -0.56
N ILE A 113 -18.72 -8.30 -1.14
CA ILE A 113 -18.29 -6.92 -0.98
C ILE A 113 -19.26 -6.20 -0.04
N LEU A 114 -18.72 -5.50 0.95
CA LEU A 114 -19.48 -4.58 1.77
C LEU A 114 -19.73 -3.29 0.99
N ILE A 115 -20.99 -2.92 0.81
CA ILE A 115 -21.42 -1.65 0.22
C ILE A 115 -21.91 -0.75 1.35
N VAL A 116 -21.43 0.50 1.40
CA VAL A 116 -21.78 1.47 2.46
C VAL A 116 -22.25 2.82 1.91
N GLY A 117 -23.06 3.52 2.71
CA GLY A 117 -23.55 4.87 2.44
C GLY A 117 -24.61 4.94 1.33
N LYS A 118 -25.17 6.14 1.16
CA LYS A 118 -26.17 6.42 0.11
C LYS A 118 -25.60 6.33 -1.30
N GLN A 119 -24.32 6.61 -1.46
CA GLN A 119 -23.59 6.56 -2.73
C GLN A 119 -23.24 5.11 -3.14
N GLU A 120 -23.68 4.11 -2.36
CA GLU A 120 -23.42 2.70 -2.60
C GLU A 120 -21.93 2.40 -2.80
N TRP A 121 -21.10 2.99 -1.95
CA TRP A 121 -19.65 2.91 -2.09
C TRP A 121 -19.16 1.49 -1.74
N PRO A 122 -18.48 0.78 -2.66
CA PRO A 122 -17.96 -0.55 -2.40
C PRO A 122 -16.66 -0.47 -1.60
N PHE A 123 -16.65 -1.11 -0.42
CA PHE A 123 -15.47 -1.30 0.40
C PHE A 123 -14.43 -2.14 -0.38
N PRO A 124 -13.16 -1.69 -0.47
CA PRO A 124 -12.21 -2.24 -1.42
C PRO A 124 -11.70 -3.64 -1.07
N ILE A 125 -11.79 -4.07 0.19
CA ILE A 125 -11.30 -5.39 0.62
C ILE A 125 -12.48 -6.37 0.68
N PRO A 126 -12.63 -7.28 -0.31
CA PRO A 126 -13.75 -8.22 -0.32
C PRO A 126 -13.56 -9.30 0.76
N VAL A 127 -14.67 -9.91 1.17
CA VAL A 127 -14.67 -11.14 1.97
C VAL A 127 -14.84 -12.32 1.02
N VAL A 128 -13.94 -13.30 1.12
CA VAL A 128 -13.92 -14.49 0.28
C VAL A 128 -14.04 -15.75 1.12
N LYS A 129 -14.68 -16.78 0.58
CA LYS A 129 -14.78 -18.09 1.22
C LYS A 129 -13.54 -18.92 0.92
N LYS A 130 -12.76 -19.28 1.95
CA LYS A 130 -11.63 -20.23 1.89
C LYS A 130 -11.99 -21.50 2.64
N GLY A 131 -12.34 -22.55 1.90
CA GLY A 131 -12.81 -23.81 2.46
C GLY A 131 -14.13 -23.63 3.22
N GLN A 132 -14.12 -23.89 4.52
CA GLN A 132 -15.27 -23.70 5.41
C GLN A 132 -15.27 -22.36 6.16
N SER A 133 -14.32 -21.48 5.87
CA SER A 133 -14.13 -20.22 6.60
C SER A 133 -14.16 -19.03 5.65
N TRP A 134 -14.45 -17.86 6.20
CA TRP A 134 -14.47 -16.58 5.48
C TRP A 134 -13.34 -15.69 5.96
N VAL A 135 -12.65 -15.04 5.03
CA VAL A 135 -11.54 -14.13 5.32
C VAL A 135 -11.61 -12.91 4.42
N PHE A 136 -11.04 -11.79 4.85
CA PHE A 136 -10.82 -10.65 3.96
C PHE A 136 -9.67 -10.95 3.00
N ASP A 137 -9.88 -10.73 1.69
CA ASP A 137 -8.82 -10.83 0.69
C ASP A 137 -8.07 -9.51 0.57
N THR A 138 -7.07 -9.35 1.43
CA THR A 138 -6.28 -8.12 1.52
C THR A 138 -5.39 -7.87 0.32
N GLU A 139 -4.92 -8.92 -0.39
CA GLU A 139 -4.14 -8.70 -1.60
C GLU A 139 -5.01 -8.13 -2.72
N LYS A 140 -6.20 -8.70 -2.94
CA LYS A 140 -7.18 -8.08 -3.86
C LYS A 140 -7.52 -6.65 -3.43
N GLY A 141 -7.67 -6.41 -2.12
CA GLY A 141 -7.95 -5.09 -1.57
C GLY A 141 -6.86 -4.05 -1.85
N LYS A 142 -5.58 -4.45 -1.77
CA LYS A 142 -4.46 -3.56 -2.12
C LYS A 142 -4.48 -3.18 -3.59
N GLU A 143 -4.68 -4.16 -4.46
CA GLU A 143 -4.76 -3.93 -5.91
C GLU A 143 -5.91 -2.99 -6.25
N GLU A 144 -7.09 -3.21 -5.66
CA GLU A 144 -8.24 -2.33 -5.84
C GLU A 144 -7.98 -0.89 -5.37
N ILE A 145 -7.35 -0.70 -4.20
CA ILE A 145 -6.99 0.64 -3.71
C ILE A 145 -5.99 1.33 -4.65
N LEU A 146 -5.01 0.58 -5.16
CA LEU A 146 -4.06 1.09 -6.13
C LEU A 146 -4.76 1.49 -7.44
N ASN A 147 -5.63 0.63 -7.97
CA ASN A 147 -6.40 0.88 -9.19
C ASN A 147 -7.27 2.13 -9.05
N ARG A 148 -7.93 2.33 -7.89
CA ARG A 148 -8.70 3.54 -7.61
C ARG A 148 -7.83 4.80 -7.64
N ARG A 149 -6.64 4.74 -7.02
CA ARG A 149 -5.70 5.87 -7.03
C ARG A 149 -5.22 6.19 -8.45
N ILE A 150 -4.91 5.16 -9.24
CA ILE A 150 -4.54 5.34 -10.65
C ILE A 150 -5.68 5.99 -11.41
N GLY A 151 -6.90 5.46 -11.29
CA GLY A 151 -8.07 6.01 -11.98
C GLY A 151 -8.39 7.46 -11.59
N GLU A 152 -8.28 7.81 -10.30
CA GLU A 152 -8.42 9.21 -9.85
C GLU A 152 -7.34 10.12 -10.46
N ASN A 153 -6.08 9.67 -10.45
CA ASN A 153 -4.97 10.40 -11.04
C ASN A 153 -5.12 10.55 -12.57
N GLU A 154 -5.66 9.55 -13.27
CA GLU A 154 -5.97 9.60 -14.70
C GLU A 154 -7.08 10.60 -15.00
N LEU A 155 -8.16 10.61 -14.21
CA LEU A 155 -9.23 11.60 -14.35
C LEU A 155 -8.71 13.02 -14.10
N ASN A 156 -7.88 13.22 -13.07
CA ASN A 156 -7.22 14.50 -12.81
C ASN A 156 -6.31 14.90 -13.96
N THR A 157 -5.61 13.95 -14.58
CA THR A 157 -4.75 14.19 -15.75
C THR A 157 -5.55 14.64 -16.97
N ILE A 158 -6.73 14.06 -17.21
CA ILE A 158 -7.63 14.53 -18.27
C ILE A 158 -8.05 15.99 -18.02
N GLN A 159 -8.43 16.33 -16.79
CA GLN A 159 -8.77 17.71 -16.43
C GLN A 159 -7.59 18.67 -16.59
N ALA A 160 -6.39 18.24 -16.18
CA ALA A 160 -5.16 19.01 -16.38
C ALA A 160 -4.89 19.28 -17.86
N MET A 161 -5.08 18.27 -18.72
CA MET A 161 -4.92 18.45 -20.17
C MET A 161 -5.93 19.44 -20.76
N LEU A 162 -7.19 19.39 -20.33
CA LEU A 162 -8.21 20.37 -20.74
C LEU A 162 -7.84 21.79 -20.29
N ALA A 163 -7.41 21.95 -19.05
CA ALA A 163 -6.96 23.25 -18.52
C ALA A 163 -5.75 23.80 -19.29
N ILE A 164 -4.82 22.94 -19.73
CA ILE A 164 -3.69 23.34 -20.57
C ILE A 164 -4.17 23.83 -21.94
N VAL A 165 -5.17 23.17 -22.54
CA VAL A 165 -5.75 23.62 -23.82
C VAL A 165 -6.41 24.99 -23.68
N ASP A 166 -7.15 25.23 -22.61
CA ASP A 166 -7.77 26.53 -22.36
C ASP A 166 -6.72 27.62 -22.10
N ALA A 167 -5.68 27.31 -21.32
CA ALA A 167 -4.54 28.22 -21.11
C ALA A 167 -3.81 28.55 -22.41
N GLN A 168 -3.65 27.57 -23.32
CA GLN A 168 -3.06 27.78 -24.64
C GLN A 168 -3.92 28.70 -25.51
N ARG A 169 -5.24 28.51 -25.51
CA ARG A 169 -6.17 29.39 -26.22
C ARG A 169 -6.09 30.82 -25.69
N GLU A 170 -6.11 31.00 -24.38
CA GLU A 170 -5.98 32.32 -23.76
C GLU A 170 -4.60 32.96 -24.02
N TYR A 171 -3.54 32.16 -24.07
CA TYR A 171 -2.22 32.67 -24.44
C TYR A 171 -2.25 33.24 -25.87
N ALA A 172 -2.83 32.48 -26.81
CA ALA A 172 -2.85 32.77 -28.24
C ALA A 172 -3.80 33.90 -28.69
N ILE A 173 -4.68 34.44 -27.83
CA ILE A 173 -5.53 35.59 -28.22
C ILE A 173 -4.80 36.94 -28.22
N LYS A 174 -3.57 37.00 -27.70
CA LYS A 174 -2.78 38.24 -27.64
C LYS A 174 -1.43 38.01 -28.31
N ASP A 175 -1.00 38.99 -29.09
CA ASP A 175 0.38 39.05 -29.57
C ASP A 175 1.29 39.35 -28.35
N ARG A 176 2.09 38.36 -27.96
CA ARG A 176 2.94 38.40 -26.76
C ARG A 176 4.34 38.94 -27.03
N ASN A 177 4.83 38.82 -28.26
CA ASN A 177 6.19 39.21 -28.68
C ASN A 177 6.19 40.46 -29.58
N ARG A 178 5.01 41.00 -29.93
CA ARG A 178 4.79 42.19 -30.77
C ARG A 178 5.31 42.02 -32.20
N ASP A 179 5.30 40.81 -32.72
CA ASP A 179 5.73 40.52 -34.09
C ASP A 179 4.56 40.48 -35.10
N GLY A 180 3.33 40.70 -34.64
CA GLY A 180 2.12 40.69 -35.45
C GLY A 180 1.49 39.29 -35.61
N LEU A 181 2.03 38.25 -34.97
CA LEU A 181 1.51 36.88 -35.04
C LEU A 181 0.91 36.44 -33.69
N LEU A 182 -0.14 35.63 -33.80
CA LEU A 182 -0.76 34.96 -32.67
C LEU A 182 -0.20 33.53 -32.57
N GLU A 183 0.46 33.24 -31.46
CA GLU A 183 1.22 32.00 -31.28
C GLU A 183 0.77 31.25 -30.02
N TYR A 184 0.88 29.93 -30.05
CA TYR A 184 0.78 29.10 -28.85
C TYR A 184 2.07 29.15 -28.02
N ALA A 185 1.94 28.99 -26.71
CA ALA A 185 3.10 28.92 -25.82
C ALA A 185 3.88 27.62 -26.07
N GLN A 186 5.20 27.73 -26.16
CA GLN A 186 6.08 26.57 -26.38
C GLN A 186 6.60 25.94 -25.07
N LYS A 187 6.35 26.58 -23.93
CA LYS A 187 6.81 26.14 -22.60
C LYS A 187 5.75 26.38 -21.53
N PHE A 188 5.76 25.56 -20.48
CA PHE A 188 4.86 25.73 -19.34
C PHE A 188 5.25 26.95 -18.50
N VAL A 189 6.54 27.11 -18.19
CA VAL A 189 7.06 28.21 -17.37
C VAL A 189 7.80 29.21 -18.25
N SER A 190 7.45 30.49 -18.16
CA SER A 190 8.13 31.56 -18.90
C SER A 190 9.58 31.74 -18.41
N ASP A 191 10.45 32.23 -19.28
CA ASP A 191 11.79 32.64 -18.88
C ASP A 191 11.72 33.85 -17.90
N PRO A 192 12.72 34.05 -17.03
CA PRO A 192 12.73 35.18 -16.10
C PRO A 192 12.49 36.53 -16.80
N GLY A 193 11.48 37.26 -16.34
CA GLY A 193 11.09 38.56 -16.89
C GLY A 193 10.37 38.52 -18.24
N LYS A 194 10.13 37.34 -18.81
CA LYS A 194 9.39 37.14 -20.07
C LYS A 194 8.00 36.58 -19.81
N LYS A 195 7.14 36.68 -20.84
CA LYS A 195 5.78 36.09 -20.88
C LYS A 195 5.65 35.15 -22.08
N ASN A 196 6.60 34.23 -22.22
CA ASN A 196 6.73 33.31 -23.36
C ASN A 196 6.34 31.85 -23.04
N GLY A 197 5.71 31.63 -21.88
CA GLY A 197 5.14 30.36 -21.44
C GLY A 197 3.75 30.54 -20.85
N LEU A 198 3.09 29.42 -20.50
CA LEU A 198 1.73 29.44 -19.93
C LEU A 198 1.66 30.00 -18.51
N TYR A 199 2.77 30.03 -17.79
CA TYR A 199 2.90 30.58 -16.44
C TYR A 199 3.98 31.66 -16.36
N TRP A 200 3.70 32.72 -15.61
CA TRP A 200 4.67 33.73 -15.15
C TRP A 200 4.18 34.32 -13.82
N SER A 201 5.10 34.75 -12.97
CA SER A 201 4.72 35.49 -11.76
C SER A 201 4.32 36.92 -12.15
N ALA A 202 3.05 37.26 -11.91
CA ALA A 202 2.51 38.59 -12.15
C ALA A 202 2.49 39.38 -10.83
N LYS A 203 2.90 40.66 -10.88
CA LYS A 203 2.73 41.58 -9.74
C LYS A 203 1.29 42.06 -9.63
N GLU A 204 0.97 42.69 -8.50
CA GLU A 204 -0.34 43.33 -8.31
C GLU A 204 -0.61 44.35 -9.42
N GLY A 205 -1.78 44.25 -10.05
CA GLY A 205 -2.17 45.07 -11.21
C GLY A 205 -1.61 44.60 -12.57
N GLU A 206 -0.73 43.61 -12.63
CA GLU A 206 -0.27 43.04 -13.90
C GLU A 206 -1.21 41.93 -14.43
N PRO A 207 -1.28 41.72 -15.75
CA PRO A 207 -2.02 40.61 -16.33
C PRO A 207 -1.49 39.26 -15.83
N GLN A 208 -2.39 38.47 -15.25
CA GLN A 208 -2.14 37.12 -14.78
C GLN A 208 -1.76 36.18 -15.92
N SER A 209 -1.05 35.10 -15.58
CA SER A 209 -0.75 34.05 -16.52
C SER A 209 -1.96 33.13 -16.73
N PRO A 210 -2.16 32.59 -17.96
CA PRO A 210 -3.26 31.69 -18.26
C PRO A 210 -3.30 30.43 -17.40
N LEU A 211 -2.13 29.90 -17.03
CA LEU A 211 -2.01 28.79 -16.10
C LEU A 211 -1.66 29.30 -14.70
N GLY A 212 -2.31 28.76 -13.67
CA GLY A 212 -2.01 29.09 -12.27
C GLY A 212 -0.75 28.37 -11.74
N PRO A 213 -0.24 28.79 -10.55
CA PRO A 213 0.99 28.23 -9.96
C PRO A 213 0.89 26.74 -9.57
N ILE A 214 -0.33 26.23 -9.34
CA ILE A 214 -0.56 24.86 -8.82
C ILE A 214 -0.01 23.79 -9.77
N MET A 215 -0.16 23.97 -11.08
CA MET A 215 0.35 23.03 -12.10
C MET A 215 1.88 23.05 -12.24
N ILE A 216 2.53 24.10 -11.74
CA ILE A 216 3.98 24.34 -11.89
C ILE A 216 4.74 23.95 -10.61
N GLN A 217 4.13 24.14 -9.45
CA GLN A 217 4.72 23.84 -8.13
C GLN A 217 4.52 22.38 -7.69
N SER A 218 3.78 21.59 -8.46
CA SER A 218 3.36 20.28 -8.05
C SER A 218 4.48 19.24 -8.14
N SER A 219 5.22 19.11 -7.05
CA SER A 219 5.55 17.81 -6.45
C SER A 219 5.66 17.95 -4.93
N SER A 220 4.65 17.44 -4.22
CA SER A 220 4.78 16.72 -2.95
C SER A 220 3.39 16.46 -2.36
N GLU A 221 2.67 15.46 -2.88
CA GLU A 221 1.59 14.82 -2.12
C GLU A 221 2.16 13.94 -0.98
N GLY A 222 3.11 14.49 -0.22
CA GLY A 222 3.83 13.81 0.86
C GLY A 222 5.35 13.86 0.67
N TYR A 223 5.99 14.71 1.48
CA TYR A 223 7.41 14.66 1.88
C TYR A 223 8.43 14.17 0.84
N ARG A 224 9.00 15.12 0.08
CA ARG A 224 10.43 15.12 -0.29
C ARG A 224 10.80 16.53 -0.76
N ALA A 225 12.00 16.97 -0.36
CA ALA A 225 12.52 18.29 -0.67
C ALA A 225 12.56 18.53 -2.18
N ALA A 226 12.21 19.75 -2.59
CA ALA A 226 12.18 20.21 -3.98
C ALA A 226 13.54 19.94 -4.67
N PRO A 227 13.57 19.13 -5.73
CA PRO A 227 14.70 19.06 -6.66
C PRO A 227 14.88 20.40 -7.41
N PRO A 228 16.01 20.64 -8.10
CA PRO A 228 16.30 21.91 -8.76
C PRO A 228 15.18 22.33 -9.72
N ALA A 229 14.97 23.64 -9.82
CA ALA A 229 13.86 24.36 -10.48
C ALA A 229 13.58 24.06 -11.97
N TYR A 230 14.22 23.05 -12.56
CA TYR A 230 14.19 22.73 -13.99
C TYR A 230 13.95 21.25 -14.32
N ALA A 231 13.74 20.36 -13.33
CA ALA A 231 13.30 19.00 -13.60
C ALA A 231 11.75 18.96 -13.68
N PRO A 232 11.14 18.39 -14.74
CA PRO A 232 9.69 18.26 -14.79
C PRO A 232 9.23 17.41 -13.61
N HIS A 233 8.29 17.93 -12.84
CA HIS A 233 7.69 17.22 -11.71
C HIS A 233 6.42 16.52 -12.16
N PRO A 234 6.20 15.26 -11.73
CA PRO A 234 4.96 14.58 -12.07
C PRO A 234 3.79 15.24 -11.33
N TYR A 235 2.75 15.64 -12.07
CA TYR A 235 1.47 16.07 -11.50
C TYR A 235 0.53 14.87 -11.46
N HIS A 236 0.11 14.47 -10.25
CA HIS A 236 -0.60 13.22 -9.98
C HIS A 236 0.07 11.96 -10.57
N GLY A 237 1.41 11.95 -10.63
CA GLY A 237 2.19 10.83 -11.17
C GLY A 237 2.44 10.87 -12.69
N TYR A 238 1.91 11.87 -13.41
CA TYR A 238 2.05 12.00 -14.86
C TYR A 238 2.97 13.16 -15.25
N TYR A 239 3.73 12.97 -16.33
CA TYR A 239 4.58 13.99 -16.91
C TYR A 239 3.91 14.62 -18.12
N TYR A 240 3.96 15.94 -18.19
CA TYR A 240 3.32 16.72 -19.23
C TYR A 240 4.37 17.34 -20.13
N ARG A 241 4.12 17.31 -21.44
CA ARG A 241 5.02 17.90 -22.44
C ARG A 241 4.21 18.66 -23.47
N ILE A 242 4.59 19.91 -23.73
CA ILE A 242 4.08 20.66 -24.86
C ILE A 242 4.71 20.12 -26.15
N LEU A 243 3.87 19.78 -27.11
CA LEU A 243 4.31 19.44 -28.46
C LEU A 243 4.49 20.73 -29.25
N THR A 244 5.70 20.95 -29.77
CA THR A 244 6.06 22.18 -30.50
C THR A 244 6.02 22.02 -32.01
N ALA A 245 5.72 20.82 -32.50
CA ALA A 245 5.58 20.52 -33.91
C ALA A 245 4.61 19.35 -34.11
N GLN A 246 3.96 19.31 -35.27
CA GLN A 246 3.19 18.16 -35.72
C GLN A 246 4.16 17.01 -36.06
N GLY A 247 3.79 15.78 -35.69
CA GLY A 247 4.53 14.58 -36.09
C GLY A 247 4.56 14.43 -37.62
N LYS A 248 5.64 13.83 -38.13
CA LYS A 248 5.77 13.49 -39.56
C LYS A 248 4.87 12.33 -39.94
#